data_AF-A0A1G9ZL75-F1
#
_entry.id   AF-A0A1G9ZL75-F1
#
_cell.length_a   1.000
_cell.length_b   1.000
_cell.length_c   1.000
_cell.angle_alpha   90.00
_cell.angle_beta   90.00
_cell.angle_gamma   90.00
#
_symmetry.space_group_name_H-M   'P 1'
#
loop_
_entity.id
_entity.type
_entity.pdbx_description
1 polymer ?
#
loop_
_entity_poly.entity_id
_entity_poly.type
_entity_poly.pdbx_seq_one_letter_code
_entity_poly.pdbx_strand_id
1 'polypeptide(L)'
;MSRTQLAHGSLTSLAAALTLLTTGCAEKADGTQVAADACRAADGWTAEKRAEWLRTAVSFPDEAAAEDAAVVIGSHTGEPLCEPIAVQVQFWEATATRAGTDLRSVLRIRLNTDGSRSRTIGFPAGLSPAERDDCTGVLMAAYPGVPLTQTELPATAPRLTPASTTADIPFGTTRVAAQRLLPPTSACGTPAEPTPNPWGSDHP
;
A
#
# COMPACT_ATOMS: atom_id res chain seq x y z
N MET A 1 19.67 38.96 77.87
CA MET A 1 18.23 39.21 77.64
C MET A 1 17.61 37.85 77.32
N SER A 2 16.77 37.28 78.20
CA SER A 2 15.29 37.36 78.11
C SER A 2 14.79 36.77 76.78
N ARG A 3 13.85 35.84 76.65
CA ARG A 3 12.88 35.08 77.47
C ARG A 3 12.43 33.93 76.51
N THR A 4 12.21 32.68 76.93
CA THR A 4 10.86 32.10 77.18
C THR A 4 9.80 32.59 76.18
N GLN A 5 9.07 31.77 75.41
CA GLN A 5 8.05 30.80 75.82
C GLN A 5 7.40 30.22 74.54
N LEU A 6 7.13 28.90 74.48
CA LEU A 6 5.80 28.25 74.55
C LEU A 6 4.79 28.59 73.44
N ALA A 7 4.25 27.53 72.82
CA ALA A 7 2.82 27.23 72.58
C ALA A 7 2.76 26.32 71.33
N HIS A 8 2.41 25.02 71.33
CA HIS A 8 1.27 24.30 71.92
C HIS A 8 -0.11 24.94 71.64
N GLY A 9 -0.94 24.17 70.91
CA GLY A 9 -2.40 24.35 70.78
C GLY A 9 -2.84 24.09 69.34
N SER A 10 -3.35 22.89 68.98
CA SER A 10 -4.73 22.40 69.18
C SER A 10 -5.75 23.26 68.42
N LEU A 11 -6.82 22.79 67.78
CA LEU A 11 -7.46 21.50 67.52
C LEU A 11 -8.67 21.84 66.60
N THR A 12 -9.29 20.80 66.03
CA THR A 12 -10.75 20.70 65.71
C THR A 12 -11.39 21.45 64.53
N SER A 13 -11.83 20.61 63.58
CA SER A 13 -13.19 20.47 63.02
C SER A 13 -13.84 21.60 62.22
N LEU A 14 -14.25 21.26 60.99
CA LEU A 14 -15.62 21.49 60.49
C LEU A 14 -15.90 20.57 59.30
N ALA A 15 -16.75 19.57 59.54
CA ALA A 15 -17.42 18.82 58.49
C ALA A 15 -18.55 19.68 57.92
N ALA A 16 -18.58 19.84 56.60
CA ALA A 16 -19.77 20.29 55.88
C ALA A 16 -20.21 19.15 54.97
N ALA A 17 -21.31 18.49 55.38
CA ALA A 17 -22.05 17.55 54.56
C ALA A 17 -22.81 18.31 53.47
N LEU A 18 -22.65 17.87 52.21
CA LEU A 18 -23.53 18.22 51.11
C LEU A 18 -24.11 16.93 50.54
N THR A 19 -25.20 16.50 51.14
CA THR A 19 -26.16 15.57 50.54
C THR A 19 -27.02 16.34 49.54
N LEU A 20 -26.83 16.09 48.25
CA LEU A 20 -27.84 16.37 47.23
C LEU A 20 -28.31 15.03 46.65
N LEU A 21 -29.51 14.66 47.10
CA LEU A 21 -30.33 13.56 46.60
C LEU A 21 -31.17 14.05 45.41
N THR A 22 -31.49 13.11 44.51
CA THR A 22 -32.58 13.14 43.52
C THR A 22 -32.32 14.08 42.33
N THR A 23 -32.52 13.73 41.07
CA THR A 23 -33.45 12.82 40.39
C THR A 23 -32.82 12.43 39.06
N GLY A 24 -33.06 11.19 38.61
CA GLY A 24 -32.49 10.67 37.38
C GLY A 24 -32.82 11.52 36.14
N CYS A 25 -31.79 11.80 35.36
CA CYS A 25 -31.90 11.86 33.91
C CYS A 25 -31.69 10.44 33.39
N ALA A 26 -32.72 9.59 33.56
CA ALA A 26 -32.99 8.57 32.58
C ALA A 26 -33.55 9.29 31.34
N GLU A 27 -32.69 10.02 30.63
CA GLU A 27 -32.98 10.35 29.23
C GLU A 27 -32.73 9.07 28.46
N LYS A 28 -33.82 8.32 28.34
CA LYS A 28 -34.05 7.38 27.27
C LYS A 28 -33.85 8.17 25.97
N ALA A 29 -32.63 8.18 25.48
CA ALA A 29 -32.38 8.50 24.09
C ALA A 29 -33.05 7.39 23.28
N ASP A 30 -34.34 7.57 22.97
CA ASP A 30 -34.89 7.14 21.69
C ASP A 30 -34.21 8.00 20.60
N GLY A 31 -32.90 7.85 20.52
CA GLY A 31 -32.05 8.32 19.45
C GLY A 31 -31.47 7.05 18.92
N THR A 32 -32.04 6.61 17.79
CA THR A 32 -31.58 5.53 16.93
C THR A 32 -30.22 5.01 17.36
N GLN A 33 -30.19 3.80 17.91
CA GLN A 33 -28.98 3.00 17.96
C GLN A 33 -28.48 2.92 16.51
N VAL A 34 -27.70 3.91 16.08
CA VAL A 34 -26.92 3.84 14.86
C VAL A 34 -25.99 2.69 15.16
N ALA A 35 -26.34 1.54 14.59
CA ALA A 35 -25.86 0.25 15.01
C ALA A 35 -24.35 0.33 15.22
N ALA A 36 -23.88 -0.20 16.34
CA ALA A 36 -22.47 -0.48 16.57
C ALA A 36 -21.91 -1.55 15.60
N ASP A 37 -22.59 -1.79 14.47
CA ASP A 37 -22.41 -2.83 13.47
C ASP A 37 -22.20 -2.26 12.04
N ALA A 38 -21.93 -0.96 11.87
CA ALA A 38 -21.79 -0.35 10.53
C ALA A 38 -20.43 -0.62 9.85
N CYS A 39 -19.67 -1.60 10.35
CA CYS A 39 -18.42 -2.05 9.75
C CYS A 39 -18.49 -3.56 9.47
N ARG A 40 -17.79 -3.99 8.42
CA ARG A 40 -17.71 -5.39 8.02
C ARG A 40 -16.55 -6.07 8.72
N ALA A 41 -16.83 -7.18 9.41
CA ALA A 41 -15.77 -8.04 9.94
C ALA A 41 -14.96 -8.70 8.82
N ALA A 42 -13.63 -8.61 8.91
CA ALA A 42 -12.67 -9.23 8.00
C ALA A 42 -11.89 -10.40 8.62
N ASP A 43 -12.25 -10.77 9.84
CA ASP A 43 -11.61 -11.85 10.59
C ASP A 43 -11.77 -13.18 9.87
N GLY A 44 -10.69 -13.96 9.83
CA GLY A 44 -10.65 -15.25 9.14
C GLY A 44 -10.74 -15.18 7.61
N TRP A 45 -10.75 -14.00 6.99
CA TRP A 45 -10.68 -13.92 5.52
C TRP A 45 -9.38 -14.53 5.00
N THR A 46 -9.51 -15.37 3.98
CA THR A 46 -8.35 -15.89 3.25
C THR A 46 -7.64 -14.77 2.47
N ALA A 47 -6.43 -15.05 1.98
CA ALA A 47 -5.68 -14.09 1.17
C ALA A 47 -6.44 -13.72 -0.11
N GLU A 48 -7.11 -14.68 -0.72
CA GLU A 48 -7.90 -14.52 -1.95
C GLU A 48 -9.11 -13.62 -1.71
N LYS A 49 -9.83 -13.82 -0.60
CA LYS A 49 -10.98 -12.99 -0.25
C LYS A 49 -10.57 -11.54 0.03
N ARG A 50 -9.43 -11.33 0.69
CA ARG A 50 -8.86 -9.99 0.88
C ARG A 50 -8.45 -9.36 -0.45
N ALA A 51 -7.89 -10.16 -1.38
CA ALA A 51 -7.49 -9.67 -2.69
C ALA A 51 -8.70 -9.30 -3.55
N GLU A 52 -9.78 -10.08 -3.48
CA GLU A 52 -11.04 -9.78 -4.15
C GLU A 52 -11.65 -8.47 -3.65
N TRP A 53 -11.72 -8.29 -2.32
CA TRP A 53 -12.18 -7.04 -1.74
C TRP A 53 -11.31 -5.84 -2.16
N LEU A 54 -9.99 -6.01 -2.20
CA LEU A 54 -9.08 -4.95 -2.61
C LEU A 54 -9.20 -4.63 -4.12
N ARG A 55 -9.50 -5.62 -4.96
CA ARG A 55 -9.54 -5.49 -6.43
C ARG A 55 -10.51 -4.43 -6.91
N THR A 56 -11.65 -4.29 -6.25
CA THR A 56 -12.67 -3.30 -6.61
C THR A 56 -12.28 -1.87 -6.24
N ALA A 57 -11.32 -1.71 -5.32
CA ALA A 57 -10.86 -0.42 -4.83
C ALA A 57 -9.59 0.08 -5.54
N VAL A 58 -8.80 -0.81 -6.15
CA VAL A 58 -7.54 -0.42 -6.80
C VAL A 58 -7.77 0.01 -8.24
N SER A 59 -7.27 1.17 -8.59
CA SER A 59 -7.16 1.64 -9.96
C SER A 59 -5.75 2.15 -10.27
N PHE A 60 -5.42 2.15 -11.56
CA PHE A 60 -4.20 2.72 -12.09
C PHE A 60 -4.62 3.84 -13.04
N PRO A 61 -4.51 5.12 -12.63
CA PRO A 61 -4.88 6.24 -13.48
C PRO A 61 -4.11 6.24 -14.80
N ASP A 62 -4.76 6.70 -15.87
CA ASP A 62 -4.05 6.95 -17.12
C ASP A 62 -3.23 8.24 -17.02
N GLU A 63 -2.06 8.21 -17.63
CA GLU A 63 -1.03 9.26 -17.54
C GLU A 63 -1.53 10.61 -18.06
N ALA A 64 -2.47 10.61 -19.00
CA ALA A 64 -3.08 11.83 -19.54
C ALA A 64 -4.08 12.50 -18.58
N ALA A 65 -4.49 11.81 -17.51
CA ALA A 65 -5.61 12.22 -16.66
C ALA A 65 -5.22 12.53 -15.20
N ALA A 66 -4.02 12.13 -14.74
CA ALA A 66 -3.61 12.35 -13.36
C ALA A 66 -2.14 12.80 -13.28
N GLU A 67 -1.92 13.97 -12.68
CA GLU A 67 -0.57 14.42 -12.33
C GLU A 67 0.01 13.47 -11.27
N ASP A 68 0.97 12.65 -11.70
CA ASP A 68 1.86 11.79 -10.91
C ASP A 68 1.26 10.59 -10.16
N ALA A 69 -0.05 10.33 -10.25
CA ALA A 69 -0.66 9.17 -9.58
C ALA A 69 -0.40 7.86 -10.33
N ALA A 70 0.37 6.95 -9.74
CA ALA A 70 0.66 5.63 -10.30
C ALA A 70 -0.37 4.56 -9.88
N VAL A 71 -0.74 4.57 -8.60
CA VAL A 71 -1.72 3.63 -8.02
C VAL A 71 -2.65 4.39 -7.09
N VAL A 72 -3.95 4.19 -7.25
CA VAL A 72 -4.97 4.72 -6.34
C VAL A 72 -5.67 3.54 -5.68
N ILE A 73 -5.66 3.52 -4.35
CA ILE A 73 -6.55 2.67 -3.55
C ILE A 73 -7.72 3.56 -3.16
N GLY A 74 -8.84 3.44 -3.87
CA GLY A 74 -10.05 4.21 -3.62
C GLY A 74 -10.75 3.83 -2.32
N SER A 75 -11.73 4.65 -1.95
CA SER A 75 -12.72 4.26 -0.94
C SER A 75 -13.57 3.11 -1.48
N HIS A 76 -13.85 2.12 -0.65
CA HIS A 76 -14.75 1.03 -0.99
C HIS A 76 -16.21 1.54 -0.97
N THR A 77 -17.04 1.13 -1.94
CA THR A 77 -18.45 1.56 -2.06
C THR A 77 -19.40 0.88 -1.07
N GLY A 78 -18.85 0.12 -0.13
CA GLY A 78 -19.61 -0.64 0.87
C GLY A 78 -19.14 -0.25 2.27
N GLU A 79 -19.64 -0.97 3.27
CA GLU A 79 -19.22 -0.75 4.66
C GLU A 79 -17.70 -0.89 4.82
N PRO A 80 -17.04 0.00 5.58
CA PRO A 80 -15.64 -0.12 5.88
C PRO A 80 -15.38 -1.38 6.71
N LEU A 81 -14.14 -1.87 6.70
CA LEU A 81 -13.75 -2.99 7.54
C LEU A 81 -13.62 -2.56 9.00
N CYS A 82 -14.08 -3.41 9.92
CA CYS A 82 -13.89 -3.16 11.35
C CYS A 82 -12.41 -3.16 11.73
N GLU A 83 -11.63 -4.06 11.12
CA GLU A 83 -10.19 -4.11 11.24
C GLU A 83 -9.54 -3.83 9.87
N PRO A 84 -8.67 -2.81 9.77
CA PRO A 84 -7.95 -2.53 8.53
C PRO A 84 -7.08 -3.72 8.10
N ILE A 85 -7.10 -4.05 6.80
CA ILE A 85 -6.18 -5.03 6.25
C ILE A 85 -4.86 -4.38 5.84
N ALA A 86 -3.76 -5.10 6.02
CA ALA A 86 -2.48 -4.70 5.44
C ALA A 86 -2.51 -4.90 3.92
N VAL A 87 -2.04 -3.90 3.19
CA VAL A 87 -1.89 -3.90 1.73
C VAL A 87 -0.46 -3.52 1.39
N GLN A 88 0.10 -4.24 0.43
CA GLN A 88 1.36 -3.96 -0.21
C GLN A 88 1.06 -3.35 -1.58
N VAL A 89 1.73 -2.23 -1.88
CA VAL A 89 1.84 -1.68 -3.23
C VAL A 89 3.29 -1.76 -3.63
N GLN A 90 3.59 -2.43 -4.73
CA GLN A 90 4.95 -2.70 -5.14
C GLN A 90 5.19 -2.31 -6.60
N PHE A 91 6.36 -1.73 -6.83
CA PHE A 91 6.86 -1.28 -8.11
C PHE A 91 8.11 -2.08 -8.45
N TRP A 92 8.13 -2.62 -9.66
CA TRP A 92 9.30 -3.23 -10.27
C TRP A 92 9.66 -2.48 -11.53
N GLU A 93 10.96 -2.26 -11.69
CA GLU A 93 11.55 -1.97 -12.99
C GLU A 93 11.54 -3.25 -13.82
N ALA A 94 11.03 -3.17 -15.05
CA ALA A 94 10.90 -4.29 -15.96
C ALA A 94 11.74 -4.04 -17.21
N THR A 95 13.02 -4.41 -17.15
CA THR A 95 13.99 -4.13 -18.21
C THR A 95 13.95 -5.23 -19.26
N ALA A 96 13.71 -4.88 -20.52
CA ALA A 96 13.77 -5.83 -21.62
C ALA A 96 15.24 -6.19 -21.92
N THR A 97 15.61 -7.45 -21.73
CA THR A 97 16.97 -7.97 -21.97
C THR A 97 17.01 -8.98 -23.12
N ARG A 98 18.22 -9.44 -23.49
CA ARG A 98 18.38 -10.48 -24.51
C ARG A 98 17.68 -11.81 -24.13
N ALA A 99 17.70 -12.16 -22.85
CA ALA A 99 17.23 -13.45 -22.34
C ALA A 99 15.75 -13.46 -21.91
N GLY A 100 15.09 -12.30 -21.93
CA GLY A 100 13.76 -12.11 -21.36
C GLY A 100 13.68 -10.78 -20.65
N THR A 101 12.83 -10.68 -19.64
CA THR A 101 12.69 -9.45 -18.85
C THR A 101 13.30 -9.62 -17.48
N ASP A 102 14.16 -8.68 -17.09
CA ASP A 102 14.65 -8.58 -15.72
C ASP A 102 13.66 -7.76 -14.89
N LEU A 103 13.25 -8.29 -13.74
CA LEU A 103 12.29 -7.65 -12.84
C LEU A 103 12.99 -7.30 -11.53
N ARG A 104 13.31 -6.01 -11.37
CA ARG A 104 13.97 -5.49 -10.18
C ARG A 104 12.97 -4.74 -9.30
N SER A 105 12.77 -5.20 -8.06
CA SER A 105 11.93 -4.48 -7.09
C SER A 105 12.59 -3.14 -6.74
N VAL A 106 11.89 -2.03 -7.00
CA VAL A 106 12.40 -0.66 -6.74
C VAL A 106 11.80 -0.09 -5.46
N LEU A 107 10.48 -0.17 -5.31
CA LEU A 107 9.78 0.36 -4.15
C LEU A 107 8.67 -0.60 -3.70
N ARG A 108 8.52 -0.74 -2.39
CA ARG A 108 7.42 -1.47 -1.77
C ARG A 108 6.88 -0.66 -0.60
N ILE A 109 5.60 -0.35 -0.66
CA ILE A 109 4.90 0.41 0.36
C ILE A 109 3.94 -0.55 1.06
N ARG A 110 4.00 -0.57 2.39
CA ARG A 110 2.99 -1.21 3.22
C ARG A 110 2.08 -0.14 3.79
N LEU A 111 0.78 -0.31 3.62
CA LEU A 111 -0.25 0.52 4.22
C LEU A 111 -1.36 -0.35 4.82
N ASN A 112 -2.16 0.24 5.70
CA ASN A 112 -3.37 -0.40 6.21
C ASN A 112 -4.59 0.36 5.66
N THR A 113 -5.62 -0.36 5.24
CA THR A 113 -6.87 0.24 4.76
C THR A 113 -8.08 -0.53 5.29
N ASP A 114 -9.06 0.21 5.77
CA ASP A 114 -10.41 -0.24 6.08
C ASP A 114 -11.38 0.05 4.91
N GLY A 115 -10.90 0.68 3.83
CA GLY A 115 -11.70 1.11 2.69
C GLY A 115 -12.46 2.42 2.90
N SER A 116 -12.32 3.10 4.04
CA SER A 116 -13.05 4.35 4.32
C SER A 116 -12.47 5.58 3.63
N ARG A 117 -11.18 5.56 3.28
CA ARG A 117 -10.45 6.69 2.71
C ARG A 117 -9.60 6.26 1.53
N SER A 118 -9.52 7.12 0.52
CA SER A 118 -8.62 6.91 -0.61
C SER A 118 -7.14 7.13 -0.22
N ARG A 119 -6.25 6.47 -0.97
CA ARG A 119 -4.81 6.64 -0.92
C ARG A 119 -4.27 6.71 -2.33
N THR A 120 -3.46 7.72 -2.60
CA THR A 120 -2.77 7.88 -3.87
C THR A 120 -1.29 7.62 -3.65
N ILE A 121 -0.71 6.78 -4.50
CA ILE A 121 0.71 6.46 -4.52
C ILE A 121 1.27 6.92 -5.86
N GLY A 122 2.29 7.77 -5.83
CA GLY A 122 2.98 8.23 -7.03
C GLY A 122 4.04 7.24 -7.53
N PHE A 123 4.60 7.52 -8.70
CA PHE A 123 5.73 6.75 -9.20
C PHE A 123 6.96 6.94 -8.32
N PRO A 124 7.76 5.88 -8.09
CA PRO A 124 9.12 6.04 -7.62
C PRO A 124 9.93 6.89 -8.61
N ALA A 125 10.88 7.67 -8.11
CA ALA A 125 11.75 8.48 -8.94
C ALA A 125 12.41 7.65 -10.06
N GLY A 126 12.39 8.15 -11.29
CA GLY A 126 12.96 7.46 -12.45
C GLY A 126 12.08 6.37 -13.06
N LEU A 127 10.90 6.08 -12.47
CA LEU A 127 9.94 5.14 -13.04
C LEU A 127 8.69 5.83 -13.60
N SER A 128 8.57 7.15 -13.45
CA SER A 128 7.50 7.86 -14.14
C SER A 128 7.71 7.79 -15.65
N PRO A 129 6.64 7.89 -16.45
CA PRO A 129 6.73 7.82 -17.91
C PRO A 129 7.65 8.86 -18.54
N ALA A 130 7.76 10.04 -17.90
CA ALA A 130 8.60 11.13 -18.34
C ALA A 130 10.09 10.98 -17.95
N GLU A 131 10.40 10.14 -16.96
CA GLU A 131 11.76 9.99 -16.42
C GLU A 131 12.43 8.67 -16.80
N ARG A 132 11.65 7.62 -17.05
CA ARG A 132 12.19 6.27 -17.30
C ARG A 132 12.84 6.16 -18.68
N ASP A 133 13.89 5.35 -18.77
CA ASP A 133 14.53 5.03 -20.05
C ASP A 133 13.58 4.28 -20.99
N ASP A 134 13.77 4.44 -22.30
CA ASP A 134 12.91 3.83 -23.33
C ASP A 134 12.90 2.29 -23.30
N CYS A 135 13.90 1.67 -22.66
CA CYS A 135 14.03 0.23 -22.47
C CYS A 135 13.30 -0.32 -21.25
N THR A 136 12.81 0.57 -20.40
CA THR A 136 12.38 0.26 -19.05
C THR A 136 10.86 0.32 -18.98
N GLY A 137 10.25 -0.86 -18.80
CA GLY A 137 8.86 -0.96 -18.38
C GLY A 137 8.73 -0.81 -16.86
N VAL A 138 7.49 -0.68 -16.39
CA VAL A 138 7.16 -0.63 -14.96
C VAL A 138 6.03 -1.60 -14.70
N LEU A 139 6.28 -2.58 -13.84
CA LEU A 139 5.24 -3.44 -13.30
C LEU A 139 4.81 -2.90 -11.93
N MET A 140 3.51 -2.72 -11.76
CA MET A 140 2.89 -2.30 -10.51
C MET A 140 1.91 -3.35 -10.05
N ALA A 141 1.89 -3.66 -8.76
CA ALA A 141 0.90 -4.55 -8.18
C ALA A 141 0.46 -4.09 -6.79
N ALA A 142 -0.82 -4.31 -6.50
CA ALA A 142 -1.42 -4.14 -5.18
C ALA A 142 -1.94 -5.49 -4.68
N TYR A 143 -1.59 -5.87 -3.45
CA TYR A 143 -1.96 -7.17 -2.88
C TYR A 143 -2.03 -7.10 -1.34
N PRO A 144 -2.91 -7.88 -0.69
CA PRO A 144 -3.02 -7.87 0.75
C PRO A 144 -1.92 -8.70 1.43
N GLY A 145 -1.66 -8.37 2.69
CA GLY A 145 -0.86 -9.16 3.62
C GLY A 145 0.65 -8.93 3.51
N VAL A 146 1.40 -10.03 3.52
CA VAL A 146 2.87 -10.05 3.52
C VAL A 146 3.43 -9.91 2.10
N PRO A 147 4.71 -9.54 1.93
CA PRO A 147 5.39 -9.56 0.63
C PRO A 147 5.16 -10.82 -0.22
N LEU A 148 5.18 -10.68 -1.54
CA LEU A 148 5.25 -11.80 -2.48
C LEU A 148 6.55 -12.58 -2.30
N THR A 149 6.44 -13.90 -2.29
CA THR A 149 7.58 -14.82 -2.36
C THR A 149 8.05 -14.98 -3.80
N GLN A 150 9.26 -15.51 -4.01
CA GLN A 150 9.83 -15.69 -5.34
C GLN A 150 8.94 -16.56 -6.26
N THR A 151 8.28 -17.59 -5.71
CA THR A 151 7.37 -18.47 -6.47
C THR A 151 6.06 -17.80 -6.86
N GLU A 152 5.71 -16.70 -6.20
CA GLU A 152 4.51 -15.92 -6.51
C GLU A 152 4.78 -14.82 -7.53
N LEU A 153 6.04 -14.40 -7.68
CA LEU A 153 6.45 -13.47 -8.72
C LEU A 153 6.33 -14.14 -10.11
N PRO A 154 6.27 -13.34 -11.18
CA PRO A 154 6.27 -13.85 -12.55
C PRO A 154 7.52 -14.71 -12.80
N ALA A 155 7.32 -16.01 -13.02
CA ALA A 155 8.42 -16.99 -13.11
C ALA A 155 9.20 -16.92 -14.43
N THR A 156 8.56 -16.45 -15.51
CA THR A 156 9.18 -16.26 -16.82
C THR A 156 8.49 -15.09 -17.48
N ALA A 157 9.04 -13.89 -17.30
CA ALA A 157 8.54 -12.74 -18.01
C ALA A 157 9.06 -12.82 -19.45
N PRO A 158 8.19 -13.02 -20.46
CA PRO A 158 8.61 -12.92 -21.86
C PRO A 158 9.28 -11.57 -22.06
N ARG A 159 10.15 -11.47 -23.07
CA ARG A 159 10.77 -10.18 -23.40
C ARG A 159 9.68 -9.15 -23.64
N LEU A 160 9.68 -8.08 -22.85
CA LEU A 160 8.75 -6.99 -23.05
C LEU A 160 9.07 -6.20 -24.31
N THR A 161 8.01 -5.77 -24.96
CA THR A 161 8.00 -4.92 -26.14
C THR A 161 7.02 -3.77 -25.93
N PRO A 162 7.02 -2.75 -26.79
CA PRO A 162 6.00 -1.69 -26.72
C PRO A 162 4.56 -2.19 -26.87
N ALA A 163 4.36 -3.37 -27.47
CA ALA A 163 3.06 -4.00 -27.61
C ALA A 163 2.65 -4.87 -26.40
N SER A 164 3.55 -5.07 -25.43
CA SER A 164 3.29 -5.91 -24.27
C SER A 164 2.22 -5.31 -23.36
N THR A 165 1.44 -6.19 -22.76
CA THR A 165 0.33 -5.85 -21.88
C THR A 165 0.48 -6.51 -20.51
N THR A 166 -0.33 -6.10 -19.55
CA THR A 166 -0.38 -6.72 -18.21
C THR A 166 -0.62 -8.24 -18.27
N ALA A 167 -1.31 -8.74 -19.30
CA ALA A 167 -1.57 -10.17 -19.46
C ALA A 167 -0.31 -10.99 -19.75
N ASP A 168 0.74 -10.37 -20.28
CA ASP A 168 2.00 -11.05 -20.62
C ASP A 168 2.89 -11.34 -19.40
N ILE A 169 2.56 -10.76 -18.24
CA ILE A 169 3.30 -10.94 -16.99
C ILE A 169 2.37 -11.45 -15.88
N PRO A 170 1.89 -12.70 -15.94
CA PRO A 170 1.07 -13.25 -14.88
C PRO A 170 1.90 -13.51 -13.62
N PHE A 171 1.37 -13.12 -12.46
CA PHE A 171 1.88 -13.58 -11.17
C PHE A 171 1.51 -15.04 -10.94
N GLY A 172 2.37 -15.79 -10.24
CA GLY A 172 2.13 -17.18 -9.84
C GLY A 172 1.13 -17.35 -8.70
N THR A 173 0.29 -16.34 -8.41
CA THR A 173 -0.61 -16.31 -7.27
C THR A 173 -1.89 -15.54 -7.58
N THR A 174 -2.98 -15.92 -6.91
CA THR A 174 -4.29 -15.27 -7.02
C THR A 174 -4.49 -14.14 -6.02
N ARG A 175 -3.57 -13.96 -5.06
CA ARG A 175 -3.68 -12.89 -4.06
C ARG A 175 -3.27 -11.52 -4.58
N VAL A 176 -2.77 -11.41 -5.82
CA VAL A 176 -2.62 -10.10 -6.47
C VAL A 176 -4.00 -9.56 -6.79
N ALA A 177 -4.38 -8.49 -6.10
CA ALA A 177 -5.70 -7.89 -6.26
C ALA A 177 -5.80 -7.20 -7.62
N ALA A 178 -4.80 -6.37 -7.93
CA ALA A 178 -4.70 -5.66 -9.19
C ALA A 178 -3.24 -5.47 -9.59
N GLN A 179 -3.01 -5.41 -10.90
CA GLN A 179 -1.69 -5.14 -11.48
C GLN A 179 -1.83 -4.32 -12.76
N ARG A 180 -0.77 -3.59 -13.09
CA ARG A 180 -0.62 -2.90 -14.37
C ARG A 180 0.83 -2.98 -14.81
N LEU A 181 1.03 -3.35 -16.07
CA LEU A 181 2.28 -3.14 -16.78
C LEU A 181 2.17 -1.84 -17.58
N LEU A 182 3.16 -0.97 -17.40
CA LEU A 182 3.50 0.07 -18.37
C LEU A 182 4.66 -0.47 -19.21
N PRO A 183 4.43 -0.87 -20.47
CA PRO A 183 5.48 -1.45 -21.29
C PRO A 183 6.61 -0.43 -21.56
N PRO A 184 7.82 -0.90 -21.92
CA PRO A 184 8.85 -0.02 -22.46
C PRO A 184 8.39 0.62 -23.78
N THR A 185 8.86 1.82 -24.11
CA THR A 185 8.52 2.53 -25.36
C THR A 185 9.32 2.05 -26.56
N SER A 186 10.45 1.38 -26.31
CA SER A 186 11.27 0.74 -27.33
C SER A 186 11.60 -0.71 -26.96
N ALA A 187 11.72 -1.58 -27.97
CA ALA A 187 12.21 -2.93 -27.76
C ALA A 187 13.74 -2.86 -27.68
N CYS A 188 14.30 -3.13 -26.51
CA CYS A 188 15.75 -3.07 -26.36
C CYS A 188 16.43 -4.39 -26.73
N GLY A 189 17.30 -4.28 -27.73
CA GLY A 189 18.37 -5.21 -28.08
C GLY A 189 19.34 -4.42 -28.96
N THR A 190 20.64 -4.29 -28.71
CA THR A 190 21.56 -4.90 -27.75
C THR A 190 22.64 -3.85 -27.41
N PRO A 191 23.48 -3.97 -26.36
CA PRO A 191 24.82 -3.38 -26.45
C PRO A 191 25.43 -3.90 -27.75
N ALA A 192 26.07 -3.01 -28.51
CA ALA A 192 26.73 -3.38 -29.76
C ALA A 192 27.49 -4.69 -29.56
N GLU A 193 27.33 -5.63 -30.50
CA GLU A 193 28.23 -6.77 -30.57
C GLU A 193 29.65 -6.20 -30.48
N PRO A 194 30.53 -6.70 -29.57
CA PRO A 194 31.91 -6.24 -29.56
C PRO A 194 32.38 -6.36 -30.99
N THR A 195 32.77 -5.24 -31.60
CA THR A 195 33.22 -5.22 -32.99
C THR A 195 34.23 -6.37 -33.08
N PRO A 196 33.98 -7.40 -33.94
CA PRO A 196 34.89 -8.51 -34.04
C PRO A 196 36.28 -7.92 -34.20
N ASN A 197 37.22 -8.31 -33.34
CA ASN A 197 38.59 -7.90 -33.55
C ASN A 197 38.91 -8.25 -35.01
N PRO A 198 39.21 -7.28 -35.89
CA PRO A 198 39.54 -7.59 -37.28
C PRO A 198 40.77 -8.51 -37.39
N TRP A 199 41.48 -8.69 -36.28
CA TRP A 199 42.67 -9.52 -36.13
C TRP A 199 42.43 -10.87 -35.43
N GLY A 200 41.20 -11.22 -35.02
CA GLY A 200 40.86 -12.50 -34.39
C GLY A 200 41.21 -12.62 -32.90
N SER A 201 40.70 -13.66 -32.23
CA SER A 201 40.79 -13.87 -30.77
C SER A 201 42.20 -14.14 -30.23
N ASP A 202 43.15 -14.43 -31.12
CA ASP A 202 44.52 -14.88 -30.82
C ASP A 202 45.59 -13.90 -31.30
N HIS A 203 45.23 -12.64 -31.61
CA HIS A 203 46.22 -11.63 -31.95
C HIS A 203 46.88 -11.09 -30.67
N PRO A 204 48.23 -11.10 -30.57
CA PRO A 204 48.94 -10.66 -29.37
C PRO A 204 48.74 -9.17 -29.05
#